data_AF-A0A2K4YE93-F1
#
_entry.id   AF-A0A2K4YE93-F1
#
_cell.length_a   1.000
_cell.length_b   1.000
_cell.length_c   1.000
_cell.angle_alpha   90.00
_cell.angle_beta   90.00
_cell.angle_gamma   90.00
#
_symmetry.space_group_name_H-M   'P 1'
#
loop_
_entity.id
_entity.type
_entity.pdbx_description
1 polymer ?
#
loop_
_entity_poly.entity_id
_entity_poly.type
_entity_poly.pdbx_seq_one_letter_code
_entity_poly.pdbx_strand_id
1 'polypeptide(L)'
;MKRTGIMAAVAVSSALSLGASMAPAPASGDPAASVGRTIDHNPFSGDYEGYCTWGAQEQIHAHTGYYIKALTGNAEDWANQARAAGWTVSNDAQAHSIAVFSSALVGGVGHVAWVDAVDGNRLTITEMNMGYGATAANGFRTTGFHQFDTRSVAQAPGMTYILIP
;
A
#
# COMPACT_ATOMS: atom_id res chain seq x y z
N MET A 1 -39.28 -13.10 70.77
CA MET A 1 -37.92 -12.69 71.21
C MET A 1 -37.28 -11.91 70.09
N LYS A 2 -36.84 -10.68 70.39
CA LYS A 2 -36.05 -9.82 69.49
C LYS A 2 -34.63 -10.36 69.38
N ARG A 3 -34.00 -10.27 68.21
CA ARG A 3 -32.59 -9.90 68.06
C ARG A 3 -32.32 -9.43 66.63
N THR A 4 -31.47 -8.42 66.57
CA THR A 4 -31.29 -7.40 65.54
C THR A 4 -29.93 -7.60 64.86
N GLY A 5 -29.81 -7.16 63.59
CA GLY A 5 -28.56 -6.65 62.99
C GLY A 5 -27.74 -7.67 62.17
N ILE A 6 -26.97 -7.34 61.13
CA ILE A 6 -26.51 -6.07 60.51
C ILE A 6 -26.21 -6.35 59.01
N MET A 7 -26.32 -5.31 58.19
CA MET A 7 -26.02 -5.20 56.76
C MET A 7 -24.57 -5.56 56.37
N ALA A 8 -24.39 -6.11 55.16
CA ALA A 8 -23.20 -5.84 54.33
C ALA A 8 -23.59 -5.97 52.85
N ALA A 9 -23.65 -4.83 52.16
CA ALA A 9 -23.78 -4.77 50.71
C ALA A 9 -22.40 -5.04 50.08
N VAL A 10 -22.33 -5.99 49.15
CA VAL A 10 -21.19 -6.15 48.25
C VAL A 10 -21.69 -5.88 46.85
N ALA A 11 -21.29 -4.72 46.30
CA ALA A 11 -21.46 -4.41 44.90
C ALA A 11 -20.48 -5.28 44.10
N VAL A 12 -21.01 -6.14 43.22
CA VAL A 12 -20.21 -6.86 42.23
C VAL A 12 -20.25 -6.05 40.96
N SER A 13 -19.17 -5.32 40.69
CA SER A 13 -18.96 -4.60 39.44
C SER A 13 -18.70 -5.60 38.31
N SER A 14 -19.61 -5.67 37.34
CA SER A 14 -19.43 -6.38 36.08
C SER A 14 -18.39 -5.65 35.24
N ALA A 15 -17.22 -6.25 35.03
CA ALA A 15 -16.31 -5.85 33.97
C ALA A 15 -16.49 -6.80 32.79
N LEU A 16 -17.18 -6.35 31.73
CA LEU A 16 -17.12 -6.99 30.43
C LEU A 16 -15.70 -6.80 29.88
N SER A 17 -14.91 -7.86 29.86
CA SER A 17 -13.67 -7.91 29.09
C SER A 17 -14.01 -7.97 27.61
N LEU A 18 -13.92 -6.83 26.91
CA LEU A 18 -13.85 -6.77 25.46
C LEU A 18 -12.57 -7.49 25.02
N GLY A 19 -12.71 -8.73 24.58
CA GLY A 19 -11.65 -9.44 23.87
C GLY A 19 -11.40 -8.74 22.55
N ALA A 20 -10.37 -7.89 22.49
CA ALA A 20 -9.83 -7.41 21.24
C ALA A 20 -9.26 -8.62 20.48
N SER A 21 -9.88 -8.98 19.36
CA SER A 21 -9.29 -9.87 18.37
C SER A 21 -7.96 -9.26 17.95
N MET A 22 -6.84 -9.81 18.42
CA MET A 22 -5.54 -9.41 17.94
C MET A 22 -5.37 -9.97 16.54
N ALA A 23 -5.31 -9.09 15.54
CA ALA A 23 -4.83 -9.46 14.22
C ALA A 23 -3.43 -10.11 14.36
N PRO A 24 -3.10 -11.16 13.59
CA PRO A 24 -1.78 -11.77 13.67
C PRO A 24 -0.72 -10.73 13.31
N ALA A 25 0.31 -10.63 14.15
CA ALA A 25 1.50 -9.82 13.88
C ALA A 25 2.16 -10.27 12.56
N PRO A 26 2.78 -9.36 11.79
CA PRO A 26 3.51 -9.75 10.59
C PRO A 26 4.61 -10.75 10.97
N ALA A 27 4.68 -11.84 10.20
CA ALA A 27 5.67 -12.90 10.40
C ALA A 27 7.08 -12.31 10.37
N SER A 28 7.86 -12.59 11.42
CA SER A 28 9.27 -12.21 11.52
C SER A 28 10.07 -12.89 10.41
N GLY A 29 10.67 -12.13 9.48
CA GLY A 29 11.57 -12.70 8.48
C GLY A 29 12.01 -11.77 7.35
N ASP A 30 11.23 -10.74 6.99
CA ASP A 30 11.64 -9.85 5.90
C ASP A 30 12.75 -8.89 6.37
N PRO A 31 13.84 -8.73 5.59
CA PRO A 31 14.84 -7.71 5.87
C PRO A 31 14.15 -6.35 5.98
N ALA A 32 14.48 -5.58 7.01
CA ALA A 32 13.96 -4.22 7.15
C ALA A 32 14.27 -3.42 5.87
N ALA A 33 13.22 -2.88 5.23
CA ALA A 33 13.35 -2.13 4.01
C ALA A 33 14.27 -0.91 4.22
N SER A 34 15.26 -0.76 3.35
CA SER A 34 16.11 0.43 3.31
C SER A 34 15.33 1.64 2.77
N VAL A 35 15.54 2.80 3.40
CA VAL A 35 14.86 4.06 3.10
C VAL A 35 15.84 5.05 2.46
N GLY A 36 15.47 5.60 1.30
CA GLY A 36 16.20 6.67 0.64
C GLY A 36 15.68 8.06 1.01
N ARG A 37 16.08 9.10 0.24
CA ARG A 37 15.64 10.48 0.52
C ARG A 37 14.14 10.66 0.29
N THR A 38 13.50 11.35 1.23
CA THR A 38 12.09 11.73 1.18
C THR A 38 11.90 13.21 0.86
N ILE A 39 10.65 13.63 0.65
CA ILE A 39 10.23 15.01 0.41
C ILE A 39 8.83 15.23 1.00
N ASP A 40 8.45 16.48 1.25
CA ASP A 40 7.23 16.89 1.95
C ASP A 40 6.07 17.30 1.03
N HIS A 41 6.28 17.24 -0.28
CA HIS A 41 5.26 17.49 -1.29
C HIS A 41 5.31 16.41 -2.38
N ASN A 42 4.16 16.13 -2.99
CA ASN A 42 4.09 15.18 -4.08
C ASN A 42 4.86 15.74 -5.29
N PRO A 43 5.87 15.03 -5.83
CA PRO A 43 6.64 15.50 -6.98
C PRO A 43 5.84 15.57 -8.29
N PHE A 44 4.60 15.09 -8.30
CA PHE A 44 3.68 15.14 -9.44
C PHE A 44 2.53 16.17 -9.27
N SER A 45 2.52 16.97 -8.21
CA SER A 45 1.53 18.06 -8.06
C SER A 45 1.61 19.06 -9.24
N GLY A 46 0.46 19.58 -9.66
CA GLY A 46 0.32 20.35 -10.89
C GLY A 46 -0.11 19.49 -12.09
N ASP A 47 0.72 19.43 -13.13
CA ASP A 47 0.34 18.89 -14.46
C ASP A 47 0.05 17.38 -14.49
N TYR A 48 0.46 16.64 -13.45
CA TYR A 48 0.34 15.19 -13.36
C TYR A 48 -0.55 14.73 -12.21
N GLU A 49 -1.33 15.64 -11.61
CA GLU A 49 -2.33 15.23 -10.63
C GLU A 49 -3.35 14.28 -11.26
N GLY A 50 -3.78 13.30 -10.48
CA GLY A 50 -4.76 12.33 -10.94
C GLY A 50 -4.18 11.20 -11.80
N TYR A 51 -2.87 11.14 -12.07
CA TYR A 51 -2.23 9.99 -12.75
C TYR A 51 -1.81 8.90 -11.76
N CYS A 52 -1.45 7.71 -12.27
CA CYS A 52 -1.01 6.58 -11.45
C CYS A 52 0.20 6.90 -10.57
N THR A 53 1.17 7.63 -11.10
CA THR A 53 2.38 8.06 -10.37
C THR A 53 2.07 9.04 -9.26
N TRP A 54 1.18 10.01 -9.51
CA TRP A 54 0.68 10.92 -8.48
C TRP A 54 -0.06 10.14 -7.38
N GLY A 55 -0.99 9.26 -7.76
CA GLY A 55 -1.77 8.45 -6.81
C GLY A 55 -0.90 7.50 -5.97
N ALA A 56 0.13 6.90 -6.56
CA ALA A 56 1.07 6.06 -5.82
C ALA A 56 1.87 6.87 -4.78
N GLN A 57 2.29 8.10 -5.11
CA GLN A 57 2.93 9.01 -4.15
C GLN A 57 1.97 9.41 -3.02
N GLU A 58 0.69 9.67 -3.32
CA GLU A 58 -0.33 9.92 -2.29
C GLU A 58 -0.54 8.71 -1.38
N GLN A 59 -0.53 7.49 -1.91
CA GLN A 59 -0.59 6.28 -1.08
C GLN A 59 0.64 6.14 -0.19
N ILE A 60 1.85 6.39 -0.70
CA ILE A 60 3.06 6.40 0.15
C ILE A 60 2.88 7.42 1.29
N HIS A 61 2.44 8.63 0.98
CA HIS A 61 2.24 9.68 1.99
C HIS A 61 1.16 9.32 3.02
N ALA A 62 0.03 8.77 2.59
CA ALA A 62 -1.04 8.34 3.49
C ALA A 62 -0.58 7.28 4.50
N HIS A 63 0.34 6.40 4.11
CA HIS A 63 0.83 5.32 4.96
C HIS A 63 2.07 5.68 5.78
N THR A 64 2.89 6.63 5.32
CA THR A 64 4.21 6.94 5.93
C THR A 64 4.39 8.37 6.41
N GLY A 65 3.53 9.30 5.97
CA GLY A 65 3.65 10.73 6.23
C GLY A 65 4.67 11.47 5.35
N TYR A 66 5.27 10.82 4.35
CA TYR A 66 6.22 11.46 3.43
C TYR A 66 6.04 10.99 1.98
N TYR A 67 6.66 11.71 1.04
CA TYR A 67 6.78 11.31 -0.35
C TYR A 67 8.21 10.84 -0.65
N ILE A 68 8.40 10.03 -1.70
CA ILE A 68 9.74 9.60 -2.10
C ILE A 68 10.28 10.55 -3.16
N LYS A 69 11.38 11.24 -2.83
CA LYS A 69 11.97 12.28 -3.70
C LYS A 69 12.43 11.75 -5.06
N ALA A 70 12.92 10.52 -5.10
CA ALA A 70 13.53 9.95 -6.29
C ALA A 70 12.50 9.49 -7.34
N LEU A 71 11.28 9.16 -6.92
CA LEU A 71 10.25 8.55 -7.79
C LEU A 71 9.54 9.64 -8.58
N THR A 72 9.96 9.80 -9.84
CA THR A 72 9.52 10.86 -10.76
C THR A 72 9.43 10.32 -12.19
N GLY A 73 8.75 11.05 -13.08
CA GLY A 73 8.62 10.64 -14.48
C GLY A 73 7.77 9.38 -14.67
N ASN A 74 8.17 8.52 -15.61
CA ASN A 74 7.40 7.36 -16.03
C ASN A 74 7.38 6.27 -14.96
N ALA A 75 6.26 5.56 -14.86
CA ALA A 75 6.04 4.51 -13.88
C ALA A 75 7.07 3.37 -13.97
N GLU A 76 7.42 2.93 -15.18
CA GLU A 76 8.38 1.83 -15.37
C GLU A 76 9.80 2.11 -14.85
N ASP A 77 10.19 3.39 -14.74
CA ASP A 77 11.53 3.79 -14.29
C ASP A 77 11.69 3.73 -12.77
N TRP A 78 10.58 3.71 -12.02
CA TRP A 78 10.58 3.88 -10.57
C TRP A 78 11.40 2.84 -9.82
N ALA A 79 11.37 1.58 -10.27
CA ALA A 79 12.16 0.53 -9.64
C ALA A 79 13.67 0.79 -9.74
N ASN A 80 14.14 1.38 -10.85
CA ASN A 80 15.54 1.74 -11.03
C ASN A 80 15.90 3.00 -10.23
N GLN A 81 15.01 4.01 -10.23
CA GLN A 81 15.17 5.22 -9.43
C GLN A 81 15.24 4.92 -7.93
N ALA A 82 14.35 4.04 -7.44
CA ALA A 82 14.31 3.55 -6.07
C ALA A 82 15.65 2.92 -5.67
N ARG A 83 16.13 1.95 -6.45
CA ARG A 83 17.44 1.28 -6.22
C ARG A 83 18.58 2.29 -6.18
N ALA A 84 18.65 3.20 -7.16
CA ALA A 84 19.68 4.22 -7.24
C ALA A 84 19.64 5.20 -6.05
N ALA A 85 18.46 5.42 -5.47
CA ALA A 85 18.26 6.28 -4.31
C ALA A 85 18.39 5.55 -2.95
N GLY A 86 18.71 4.26 -2.94
CA GLY A 86 18.94 3.47 -1.72
C GLY A 86 17.68 2.82 -1.13
N TRP A 87 16.57 2.81 -1.86
CA TRP A 87 15.37 2.07 -1.44
C TRP A 87 15.49 0.59 -1.75
N THR A 88 14.93 -0.26 -0.88
CA THR A 88 14.86 -1.69 -1.15
C THR A 88 13.84 -1.96 -2.24
N VAL A 89 14.25 -2.71 -3.27
CA VAL A 89 13.36 -3.17 -4.34
C VAL A 89 13.44 -4.69 -4.42
N SER A 90 12.29 -5.31 -4.23
CA SER A 90 12.10 -6.76 -4.27
C SER A 90 11.55 -7.21 -5.63
N ASN A 91 11.86 -8.46 -6.00
CA ASN A 91 11.17 -9.17 -7.07
C ASN A 91 10.01 -10.03 -6.56
N ASP A 92 9.98 -10.28 -5.25
CA ASP A 92 8.90 -10.98 -4.56
C ASP A 92 7.87 -9.95 -4.07
N ALA A 93 6.59 -10.23 -4.28
CA ALA A 93 5.55 -9.30 -3.86
C ALA A 93 5.43 -9.22 -2.36
N GLN A 94 5.28 -7.99 -1.86
CA GLN A 94 5.09 -7.71 -0.45
C GLN A 94 3.96 -6.70 -0.28
N ALA A 95 3.16 -6.87 0.76
CA ALA A 95 2.23 -5.82 1.17
C ALA A 95 3.04 -4.58 1.62
N HIS A 96 2.41 -3.41 1.59
CA HIS A 96 3.07 -2.14 1.90
C HIS A 96 4.26 -1.89 0.96
N SER A 97 4.02 -2.06 -0.34
CA SER A 97 4.99 -1.76 -1.38
C SER A 97 4.33 -1.01 -2.53
N ILE A 98 5.15 -0.38 -3.37
CA ILE A 98 4.71 0.05 -4.69
C ILE A 98 5.02 -1.05 -5.69
N ALA A 99 3.98 -1.65 -6.26
CA ALA A 99 4.12 -2.49 -7.44
C ALA A 99 4.39 -1.62 -8.66
N VAL A 100 5.51 -1.88 -9.32
CA VAL A 100 5.92 -1.27 -10.60
C VAL A 100 5.68 -2.28 -11.71
N PHE A 101 4.84 -1.91 -12.68
CA PHE A 101 4.51 -2.70 -13.87
C PHE A 101 5.26 -2.12 -15.06
N SER A 102 6.12 -2.92 -15.69
CA SER A 102 6.88 -2.49 -16.88
C SER A 102 5.96 -2.17 -18.08
N SER A 103 6.42 -1.29 -18.98
CA SER A 103 5.73 -1.02 -20.25
C SER A 103 5.58 -2.28 -21.12
N ALA A 104 6.49 -3.23 -21.03
CA ALA A 104 6.37 -4.53 -21.73
C ALA A 104 5.16 -5.36 -21.23
N LEU A 105 4.77 -5.19 -19.97
CA LEU A 105 3.64 -5.91 -19.36
C LEU A 105 2.30 -5.20 -19.63
N VAL A 106 2.25 -3.87 -19.50
CA VAL A 106 0.99 -3.11 -19.52
C VAL A 106 0.88 -2.06 -20.64
N GLY A 107 1.91 -1.90 -21.45
CA GLY A 107 2.01 -0.88 -22.50
C GLY A 107 2.36 0.51 -21.96
N GLY A 108 2.43 1.49 -22.87
CA GLY A 108 2.60 2.90 -22.53
C GLY A 108 3.91 3.18 -21.77
N VAL A 109 3.79 3.90 -20.64
CA VAL A 109 4.91 4.31 -19.77
C VAL A 109 5.07 3.40 -18.54
N GLY A 110 4.48 2.20 -18.61
CA GLY A 110 4.28 1.33 -17.45
C GLY A 110 3.14 1.79 -16.55
N HIS A 111 3.06 1.21 -15.36
CA HIS A 111 2.06 1.56 -14.35
C HIS A 111 2.60 1.35 -12.93
N VAL A 112 2.04 2.04 -11.95
CA VAL A 112 2.37 1.86 -10.53
C VAL A 112 1.11 1.81 -9.68
N ALA A 113 1.16 1.00 -8.62
CA ALA A 113 0.07 0.83 -7.67
C ALA A 113 0.59 0.53 -6.27
N TRP A 114 -0.16 0.92 -5.25
CA TRP A 114 0.09 0.48 -3.88
C TRP A 114 -0.39 -0.96 -3.68
N VAL A 115 0.39 -1.80 -2.99
CA VAL A 115 0.03 -3.17 -2.66
C VAL A 115 -0.57 -3.22 -1.26
N ASP A 116 -1.89 -3.37 -1.18
CA ASP A 116 -2.61 -3.51 0.08
C ASP A 116 -2.38 -4.87 0.73
N ALA A 117 -2.38 -5.95 -0.08
CA ALA A 117 -2.22 -7.32 0.42
C ALA A 117 -1.64 -8.26 -0.64
N VAL A 118 -1.01 -9.35 -0.18
CA VAL A 118 -0.51 -10.45 -1.00
C VAL A 118 -1.12 -11.76 -0.50
N ASP A 119 -1.77 -12.49 -1.40
CA ASP A 119 -2.34 -13.82 -1.15
C ASP A 119 -1.88 -14.78 -2.26
N GLY A 120 -0.77 -15.49 -1.99
CA GLY A 120 -0.10 -16.34 -2.97
C GLY A 120 0.27 -15.55 -4.24
N ASN A 121 -0.27 -15.96 -5.38
CA ASN A 121 -0.03 -15.30 -6.68
C ASN A 121 -0.94 -14.08 -6.94
N ARG A 122 -1.82 -13.70 -6.01
CA ARG A 122 -2.71 -12.55 -6.18
C ARG A 122 -2.31 -11.41 -5.25
N LEU A 123 -2.39 -10.20 -5.78
CA LEU A 123 -2.24 -8.95 -5.05
C LEU A 123 -3.60 -8.27 -4.98
N THR A 124 -3.89 -7.64 -3.86
CA THR A 124 -4.88 -6.56 -3.79
C THR A 124 -4.11 -5.26 -3.90
N ILE A 125 -4.44 -4.44 -4.91
CA ILE A 125 -3.75 -3.18 -5.18
C ILE A 125 -4.72 -2.01 -5.18
N THR A 126 -4.24 -0.85 -4.75
CA THR A 126 -4.91 0.44 -4.87
C THR A 126 -4.14 1.32 -5.85
N GLU A 127 -4.83 1.83 -6.86
CA GLU A 127 -4.25 2.51 -8.00
C GLU A 127 -5.14 3.62 -8.53
N MET A 128 -4.61 4.44 -9.44
CA MET A 128 -5.31 5.56 -10.05
C MET A 128 -5.02 5.63 -11.55
N ASN A 129 -6.01 6.08 -12.32
CA ASN A 129 -5.93 6.46 -13.73
C ASN A 129 -5.05 5.59 -14.65
N MET A 130 -5.54 4.39 -14.95
CA MET A 130 -4.92 3.42 -15.81
C MET A 130 -5.68 3.32 -17.16
N GLY A 131 -5.09 3.81 -18.27
CA GLY A 131 -5.60 3.73 -19.68
C GLY A 131 -4.79 4.62 -20.67
N TYR A 132 -4.71 4.41 -22.00
CA TYR A 132 -5.33 3.48 -22.97
C TYR A 132 -4.26 2.57 -23.63
N GLY A 133 -4.64 1.31 -23.90
CA GLY A 133 -3.75 0.17 -24.20
C GLY A 133 -3.78 -0.93 -23.12
N ALA A 134 -4.41 -0.63 -21.98
CA ALA A 134 -4.43 -1.48 -20.81
C ALA A 134 -5.18 -2.80 -20.98
N THR A 135 -4.48 -3.92 -20.97
CA THR A 135 -5.05 -5.26 -21.00
C THR A 135 -4.06 -6.30 -20.42
N ALA A 136 -4.40 -7.53 -20.03
CA ALA A 136 -4.14 -8.62 -21.00
C ALA A 136 -5.33 -8.88 -21.93
N ALA A 137 -6.48 -8.38 -21.49
CA ALA A 137 -7.81 -8.37 -22.08
C ALA A 137 -8.72 -7.35 -21.36
N ASN A 138 -8.12 -6.34 -20.72
CA ASN A 138 -8.69 -5.06 -20.24
C ASN A 138 -9.07 -5.00 -18.76
N GLY A 139 -8.75 -6.03 -17.96
CA GLY A 139 -8.83 -6.06 -16.49
C GLY A 139 -7.78 -5.19 -15.77
N PHE A 140 -7.42 -4.05 -16.38
CA PHE A 140 -6.56 -3.00 -15.85
C PHE A 140 -7.21 -1.66 -16.22
N ARG A 141 -8.41 -1.36 -15.73
CA ARG A 141 -9.00 -0.01 -15.89
C ARG A 141 -9.45 0.50 -14.55
N THR A 142 -9.02 1.72 -14.25
CA THR A 142 -9.52 2.50 -13.12
C THR A 142 -10.67 3.41 -13.58
N THR A 143 -11.44 3.91 -12.64
CA THR A 143 -12.51 4.91 -12.70
C THR A 143 -12.05 6.24 -13.29
N GLY A 144 -10.75 6.52 -13.30
CA GLY A 144 -10.11 7.55 -14.13
C GLY A 144 -9.17 8.44 -13.34
N PHE A 145 -8.96 9.65 -13.86
CA PHE A 145 -8.18 10.69 -13.19
C PHE A 145 -8.77 11.04 -11.82
N HIS A 146 -7.90 11.23 -10.84
CA HIS A 146 -8.24 11.61 -9.45
C HIS A 146 -9.17 10.64 -8.71
N GLN A 147 -9.30 9.41 -9.20
CA GLN A 147 -10.14 8.40 -8.57
C GLN A 147 -9.30 7.16 -8.29
N PHE A 148 -9.27 6.78 -7.02
CA PHE A 148 -8.63 5.54 -6.61
C PHE A 148 -9.59 4.37 -6.81
N ASP A 149 -9.04 3.27 -7.28
CA ASP A 149 -9.71 1.97 -7.29
C ASP A 149 -8.86 0.91 -6.64
N THR A 150 -9.55 -0.05 -6.04
CA THR A 150 -8.93 -1.27 -5.54
C THR A 150 -9.33 -2.44 -6.42
N ARG A 151 -8.34 -3.24 -6.84
CA ARG A 151 -8.61 -4.50 -7.55
C ARG A 151 -7.61 -5.60 -7.24
N SER A 152 -7.97 -6.82 -7.60
CA SER A 152 -7.08 -7.97 -7.54
C SER A 152 -6.33 -8.17 -8.86
N VAL A 153 -5.02 -8.36 -8.79
CA VAL A 153 -4.16 -8.70 -9.94
C VAL A 153 -3.35 -9.94 -9.66
N ALA A 154 -3.06 -10.72 -10.70
CA ALA A 154 -2.08 -11.79 -10.60
C ALA A 154 -0.68 -11.21 -10.71
N GLN A 155 0.28 -11.77 -9.97
CA GLN A 155 1.69 -11.51 -10.23
C GLN A 155 2.05 -12.02 -11.63
N ALA A 156 2.95 -11.31 -12.29
CA ALA A 156 3.42 -11.63 -13.63
C ALA A 156 4.88 -11.18 -13.82
N PRO A 157 5.62 -11.81 -14.75
CA PRO A 157 6.91 -11.27 -15.20
C PRO A 157 6.78 -9.81 -15.63
N GLY A 158 7.75 -8.97 -15.26
CA GLY A 158 7.71 -7.53 -15.51
C GLY A 158 7.10 -6.71 -14.38
N MET A 159 6.85 -7.32 -13.22
CA MET A 159 6.50 -6.64 -11.96
C MET A 159 7.69 -6.61 -11.00
N THR A 160 7.87 -5.50 -10.29
CA THR A 160 8.83 -5.34 -9.18
C THR A 160 8.21 -4.52 -8.06
N TYR A 161 8.76 -4.57 -6.85
CA TYR A 161 8.13 -4.01 -5.65
C TYR A 161 9.09 -3.12 -4.88
N ILE A 162 8.78 -1.83 -4.77
CA ILE A 162 9.55 -0.90 -3.93
C ILE A 162 8.99 -0.98 -2.52
N LEU A 163 9.79 -1.46 -1.57
CA LEU A 163 9.31 -1.67 -0.19
C LEU A 163 9.15 -0.35 0.54
N ILE A 164 7.99 -0.19 1.21
CA ILE A 164 7.63 1.00 1.97
C ILE A 164 7.44 0.57 3.43
N PRO A 165 8.33 0.99 4.34
CA PRO A 165 8.29 0.57 5.75
C PRO A 165 7.14 1.19 6.55
#